data_AF-A0A0C3NHS7-F1
#
_entry.id   AF-A0A0C3NHS7-F1
#
_cell.length_a   1.000
_cell.length_b   1.000
_cell.length_c   1.000
_cell.angle_alpha   90.00
_cell.angle_beta   90.00
_cell.angle_gamma   90.00
#
_symmetry.space_group_name_H-M   'P 1'
#
loop_
_entity.id
_entity.type
_entity.pdbx_description
1 polymer ?
#
loop_
_entity_poly.entity_id
_entity_poly.type
_entity_poly.pdbx_seq_one_letter_code
_entity_poly.pdbx_strand_id
1 'polypeptide(L)'
;KDMQLLGQIKFGIYQDHEDREGLEGLGLTDNEVMDMADVIACQQQVHINHEAMHIPSLQNPFTSDEDELIFFSGLCEVIAQDITPENFGLMPVEWVSDRYPTIETICIGQHAAKDVDILLADSIWYSWAHLWCQALSMLSYYLLSLKL
;
A
#
# COMPACT_ATOMS: atom_id res chain seq x y z
N LYS A 1 -3.48 20.39 26.10
CA LYS A 1 -2.30 19.49 25.96
C LYS A 1 -2.36 19.02 24.52
N ASP A 2 -1.92 19.89 23.61
CA ASP A 2 -2.08 19.74 22.17
C ASP A 2 -0.87 19.03 21.58
N MET A 3 -1.12 17.96 20.83
CA MET A 3 -0.10 17.27 20.05
C MET A 3 -0.08 17.89 18.66
N GLN A 4 0.90 18.77 18.41
CA GLN A 4 1.30 19.16 17.08
C GLN A 4 1.97 17.96 16.40
N LEU A 5 1.33 17.41 15.38
CA LEU A 5 1.90 16.35 14.56
C LEU A 5 2.87 17.01 13.56
N LEU A 6 4.16 17.06 13.93
CA LEU A 6 5.25 17.40 13.01
C LEU A 6 5.48 16.24 12.03
N GLY A 7 4.80 16.30 10.89
CA GLY A 7 5.16 15.49 9.71
C GLY A 7 6.37 16.08 9.00
N GLN A 8 7.58 15.86 9.51
CA GLN A 8 8.80 16.06 8.72
C GLN A 8 9.12 14.75 7.98
N ILE A 9 8.57 14.60 6.78
CA ILE A 9 9.05 13.60 5.81
C ILE A 9 10.23 14.25 5.09
N LYS A 10 11.44 13.94 5.55
CA LYS A 10 12.69 14.44 4.98
C LYS A 10 13.18 13.44 3.92
N PHE A 11 12.67 13.56 2.69
CA PHE A 11 13.32 13.01 1.51
C PHE A 11 13.44 14.10 0.44
N GLY A 12 14.61 14.70 0.41
CA GLY A 12 15.04 15.63 -0.61
C GLY A 12 16.53 15.88 -0.41
N ILE A 13 17.35 15.28 -1.26
CA ILE A 13 18.73 15.75 -1.45
C ILE A 13 18.59 17.08 -2.19
N TYR A 14 18.47 18.16 -1.45
CA TYR A 14 18.78 19.49 -1.99
C TYR A 14 20.28 19.65 -1.85
N GLN A 15 20.98 19.77 -2.98
CA GLN A 15 22.31 20.36 -2.98
C GLN A 15 22.16 21.78 -2.46
N ASP A 16 22.78 22.07 -1.31
CA ASP A 16 22.95 23.42 -0.80
C ASP A 16 23.74 24.23 -1.84
N HIS A 17 23.01 25.00 -2.66
CA HIS A 17 23.56 26.21 -3.23
C HIS A 17 23.45 27.28 -2.15
N GLU A 18 24.51 27.42 -1.35
CA GLU A 18 24.74 28.65 -0.63
C GLU A 18 24.85 29.79 -1.65
N ASP A 19 23.78 30.55 -1.85
CA ASP A 19 23.87 31.93 -2.29
C ASP A 19 22.73 32.73 -1.66
N ARG A 20 23.13 33.48 -0.64
CA ARG A 20 22.35 34.48 0.07
C ARG A 20 22.24 35.72 -0.80
N GLU A 21 21.15 35.90 -1.56
CA GLU A 21 20.69 37.22 -2.02
C GLU A 21 19.15 37.28 -2.10
N GLY A 22 18.61 38.48 -1.86
CA GLY A 22 17.23 38.73 -1.47
C GLY A 22 16.16 38.40 -2.51
N LEU A 23 14.94 38.35 -1.99
CA LEU A 23 13.65 38.24 -2.69
C LEU A 23 13.34 39.48 -3.57
N GLU A 24 14.28 39.87 -4.44
CA GLU A 24 14.16 41.00 -5.38
C GLU A 24 14.80 40.62 -6.72
N GLY A 25 14.21 39.69 -7.47
CA GLY A 25 14.90 39.21 -8.69
C GLY A 25 14.09 38.45 -9.74
N LEU A 26 12.79 38.23 -9.53
CA LEU A 26 11.90 37.79 -10.59
C LEU A 26 10.79 38.83 -10.64
N GLY A 27 10.82 39.72 -11.63
CA GLY A 27 9.86 40.80 -11.83
C GLY A 27 8.46 40.29 -12.19
N LEU A 28 7.93 39.38 -11.39
CA LEU A 28 6.59 38.88 -11.46
C LEU A 28 5.72 39.85 -10.68
N THR A 29 4.75 40.43 -11.37
CA THR A 29 3.73 41.27 -10.77
C THR A 29 2.86 40.43 -9.84
N ASP A 30 2.25 41.06 -8.82
CA ASP A 30 1.34 40.36 -7.89
C ASP A 30 0.22 39.57 -8.62
N ASN A 31 -0.14 39.99 -9.85
CA ASN A 31 -1.06 39.26 -10.73
C ASN A 31 -0.52 37.92 -11.24
N GLU A 32 0.77 37.80 -11.54
CA GLU A 32 1.37 36.57 -12.07
C GLU A 32 1.58 35.53 -10.96
N VAL A 33 1.77 35.97 -9.71
CA VAL A 33 1.82 35.08 -8.54
C VAL A 33 0.43 34.53 -8.21
N MET A 34 -0.62 35.36 -8.35
CA MET A 34 -2.01 34.94 -8.17
C MET A 34 -2.45 33.95 -9.26
N ASP A 35 -2.07 34.19 -10.51
CA ASP A 35 -2.34 33.29 -11.65
C ASP A 35 -1.66 31.91 -11.47
N MET A 36 -0.44 31.88 -10.92
CA MET A 36 0.24 30.62 -10.61
C MET A 36 -0.42 29.85 -9.46
N ALA A 37 -0.89 30.55 -8.43
CA ALA A 37 -1.62 29.93 -7.32
C ALA A 37 -2.95 29.33 -7.79
N ASP A 38 -3.66 30.02 -8.69
CA ASP A 38 -4.90 29.53 -9.29
C ASP A 38 -4.65 28.31 -10.19
N VAL A 39 -3.56 28.29 -10.97
CA VAL A 39 -3.15 27.12 -11.75
C VAL A 39 -2.85 25.91 -10.85
N ILE A 40 -2.14 26.11 -9.74
CA ILE A 40 -1.86 25.05 -8.76
C ILE A 40 -3.17 24.55 -8.12
N ALA A 41 -4.05 25.46 -7.72
CA ALA A 41 -5.34 25.10 -7.13
C ALA A 41 -6.20 24.30 -8.12
N CYS A 42 -6.29 24.72 -9.39
CA CYS A 42 -7.00 23.99 -10.44
C CYS A 42 -6.42 22.59 -10.68
N GLN A 43 -5.09 22.45 -10.68
CA GLN A 43 -4.42 21.15 -10.83
C GLN A 43 -4.66 20.23 -9.63
N GLN A 44 -4.70 20.78 -8.41
CA GLN A 44 -4.96 20.00 -7.20
C GLN A 44 -6.44 19.61 -7.07
N GLN A 45 -7.37 20.45 -7.53
CA GLN A 45 -8.81 20.21 -7.42
C GLN A 45 -9.24 18.88 -8.07
N VAL A 46 -8.62 18.48 -9.19
CA VAL A 46 -8.93 17.21 -9.87
C VAL A 46 -8.50 15.99 -9.03
N HIS A 47 -7.45 16.14 -8.22
CA HIS A 47 -6.90 15.05 -7.39
C HIS A 47 -7.54 14.96 -5.99
N ILE A 48 -8.34 15.96 -5.58
CA ILE A 48 -8.98 16.03 -4.24
C ILE A 48 -10.41 15.47 -4.25
N ASN A 49 -11.06 15.35 -5.42
CA ASN A 49 -12.45 14.91 -5.54
C ASN A 49 -12.62 13.40 -5.76
N HIS A 50 -11.85 12.53 -5.09
CA HIS A 50 -12.32 11.15 -4.96
C HIS A 50 -13.44 11.10 -3.91
N GLU A 51 -14.54 10.41 -4.21
CA GLU A 51 -15.52 10.07 -3.18
C GLU A 51 -14.77 9.35 -2.05
N ALA A 52 -15.06 9.71 -0.80
CA ALA A 52 -14.37 9.13 0.34
C ALA A 52 -14.49 7.60 0.25
N MET A 53 -13.36 6.93 0.05
CA MET A 53 -13.35 5.48 -0.01
C MET A 53 -13.85 4.94 1.32
N HIS A 54 -14.79 3.99 1.26
CA HIS A 54 -15.27 3.32 2.46
C HIS A 54 -14.10 2.56 3.10
N ILE A 55 -13.48 3.19 4.09
CA ILE A 55 -12.40 2.59 4.86
C ILE A 55 -13.03 1.40 5.61
N PRO A 56 -12.49 0.19 5.45
CA PRO A 56 -12.91 -0.93 6.28
C PRO A 56 -12.86 -0.55 7.75
N SER A 57 -13.84 -1.00 8.52
CA SER A 57 -13.87 -0.78 9.97
C SER A 57 -12.52 -1.20 10.57
N LEU A 58 -11.91 -0.33 11.39
CA LEU A 58 -10.67 -0.64 12.12
C LEU A 58 -10.90 -1.61 13.30
N GLN A 59 -12.05 -2.27 13.33
CA GLN A 59 -12.43 -3.20 14.38
C GLN A 59 -11.59 -4.48 14.26
N ASN A 60 -11.11 -4.94 15.41
CA ASN A 60 -10.50 -6.25 15.53
C ASN A 60 -11.51 -7.31 15.01
N PRO A 61 -11.13 -8.21 14.08
CA PRO A 61 -12.00 -9.29 13.63
C PRO A 61 -12.36 -10.29 14.74
N PHE A 62 -11.63 -10.30 15.86
CA PHE A 62 -11.88 -11.17 17.02
C PHE A 62 -12.76 -10.46 18.04
N THR A 63 -13.76 -11.18 18.58
CA THR A 63 -14.70 -10.62 19.57
C THR A 63 -14.19 -10.73 21.01
N SER A 64 -13.18 -11.59 21.24
CA SER A 64 -12.55 -11.84 22.53
C SER A 64 -11.06 -12.20 22.35
N ASP A 65 -10.29 -12.16 23.43
CA ASP A 65 -8.90 -12.64 23.41
C ASP A 65 -8.82 -14.18 23.22
N GLU A 66 -9.86 -14.92 23.64
CA GLU A 66 -9.95 -16.37 23.46
C GLU A 66 -10.11 -16.74 21.98
N ASP A 67 -10.96 -15.99 21.26
CA ASP A 67 -11.16 -16.08 19.81
C ASP A 67 -9.85 -15.89 19.05
N GLU A 68 -9.08 -14.87 19.43
CA GLU A 68 -7.78 -14.56 18.84
C GLU A 68 -6.78 -15.70 19.08
N LEU A 69 -6.75 -16.27 20.29
CA LEU A 69 -5.92 -17.43 20.61
C LEU A 69 -6.32 -18.68 19.80
N ILE A 70 -7.61 -18.92 19.59
CA ILE A 70 -8.11 -20.02 18.76
C ILE A 70 -7.64 -19.84 17.31
N PHE A 71 -7.76 -18.63 16.77
CA PHE A 71 -7.27 -18.33 15.43
C PHE A 71 -5.77 -18.57 15.29
N PHE A 72 -4.94 -18.00 16.18
CA PHE A 72 -3.48 -18.14 16.08
C PHE A 72 -3.00 -19.57 16.32
N SER A 73 -3.66 -20.33 17.20
CA SER A 73 -3.34 -21.75 17.40
C SER A 73 -3.66 -22.57 16.15
N GLY A 74 -4.83 -22.39 15.54
CA GLY A 74 -5.18 -23.03 14.27
C GLY A 74 -4.27 -22.60 13.12
N LEU A 75 -3.90 -21.32 13.03
CA LEU A 75 -2.93 -20.86 12.03
C LEU A 75 -1.56 -21.53 12.20
N CYS A 76 -1.06 -21.67 13.43
CA CYS A 76 0.17 -22.42 13.70
C CYS A 76 0.08 -23.87 13.21
N GLU A 77 -1.06 -24.53 13.38
CA GLU A 77 -1.28 -25.89 12.87
C GLU A 77 -1.29 -25.96 11.33
N VAL A 78 -1.94 -24.99 10.66
CA VAL A 78 -1.97 -24.88 9.20
C VAL A 78 -0.56 -24.67 8.64
N ILE A 79 0.22 -23.78 9.27
CA ILE A 79 1.62 -23.52 8.92
C ILE A 79 2.46 -24.80 9.13
N ALA A 80 2.31 -25.47 10.27
CA ALA A 80 3.07 -26.68 10.59
C ALA A 80 2.76 -27.85 9.64
N GLN A 81 1.55 -27.89 9.08
CA GLN A 81 1.13 -28.89 8.10
C GLN A 81 1.47 -28.49 6.66
N ASP A 82 2.04 -27.31 6.44
CA ASP A 82 2.39 -26.77 5.11
C ASP A 82 1.21 -26.79 4.13
N ILE A 83 0.01 -26.47 4.63
CA ILE A 83 -1.21 -26.49 3.81
C ILE A 83 -1.16 -25.30 2.85
N THR A 84 -1.22 -25.56 1.54
CA THR A 84 -1.32 -24.51 0.52
C THR A 84 -2.79 -24.30 0.13
N PRO A 85 -3.36 -23.11 0.40
CA PRO A 85 -4.74 -22.81 0.01
C PRO A 85 -4.91 -22.72 -1.50
N GLU A 86 -6.04 -23.21 -2.01
CA GLU A 86 -6.42 -23.11 -3.43
C GLU A 86 -7.08 -21.76 -3.74
N ASN A 87 -7.01 -21.32 -5.01
CA ASN A 87 -7.57 -20.08 -5.53
C ASN A 87 -6.85 -18.80 -5.05
N PHE A 88 -5.56 -18.93 -4.71
CA PHE A 88 -4.71 -17.81 -4.27
C PHE A 88 -3.51 -17.57 -5.20
N GLY A 89 -3.37 -18.31 -6.29
CA GLY A 89 -2.24 -18.16 -7.21
C GLY A 89 -0.92 -18.71 -6.66
N LEU A 90 -0.98 -19.67 -5.73
CA LEU A 90 0.17 -20.32 -5.10
C LEU A 90 0.43 -21.72 -5.66
N MET A 91 -0.56 -22.33 -6.31
CA MET A 91 -0.45 -23.66 -6.86
C MET A 91 0.04 -23.58 -8.32
N PRO A 92 0.88 -24.52 -8.77
CA PRO A 92 1.36 -24.56 -10.16
C PRO A 92 0.25 -24.58 -11.21
N VAL A 93 -0.92 -25.15 -10.88
CA VAL A 93 -2.09 -25.18 -11.76
C VAL A 93 -2.72 -23.80 -12.00
N GLU A 94 -2.48 -22.85 -11.09
CA GLU A 94 -3.01 -21.49 -11.16
C GLU A 94 -2.08 -20.54 -11.91
N TRP A 95 -0.85 -20.97 -12.15
CA TRP A 95 0.16 -20.14 -12.80
C TRP A 95 0.00 -20.19 -14.32
N VAL A 96 0.17 -19.03 -14.95
CA VAL A 96 0.19 -18.93 -16.43
C VAL A 96 1.44 -19.60 -17.02
N SER A 97 2.50 -19.76 -16.21
CA SER A 97 3.74 -20.43 -16.57
C SER A 97 4.07 -21.54 -15.58
N ASP A 98 5.00 -22.44 -15.90
CA ASP A 98 5.43 -23.53 -15.00
C ASP A 98 6.15 -23.06 -13.72
N ARG A 99 6.19 -21.75 -13.43
CA ARG A 99 6.82 -21.15 -12.26
C ARG A 99 5.96 -20.04 -11.65
N TYR A 100 6.18 -19.83 -10.35
CA TYR A 100 5.57 -18.73 -9.60
C TYR A 100 5.93 -17.39 -10.24
N PRO A 101 4.98 -16.45 -10.41
CA PRO A 101 5.24 -15.15 -11.00
C PRO A 101 6.15 -14.30 -10.11
N THR A 102 7.33 -13.98 -10.62
CA THR A 102 8.38 -13.25 -9.87
C THR A 102 8.71 -11.92 -10.53
N ILE A 103 7.84 -11.47 -11.42
CA ILE A 103 7.91 -10.17 -12.07
C ILE A 103 6.57 -9.49 -11.85
N GLU A 104 6.62 -8.28 -11.30
CA GLU A 104 5.47 -7.41 -11.16
C GLU A 104 5.70 -6.15 -11.97
N THR A 105 4.78 -5.84 -12.88
CA THR A 105 4.82 -4.64 -13.71
C THR A 105 4.04 -3.53 -13.02
N ILE A 106 4.73 -2.46 -12.63
CA ILE A 106 4.12 -1.27 -12.02
C ILE A 106 4.03 -0.16 -13.07
N CYS A 107 2.84 0.39 -13.25
CA CYS A 107 2.62 1.57 -14.08
C CYS A 107 3.03 2.84 -13.33
N ILE A 108 3.90 3.66 -13.93
CA ILE A 108 4.43 4.89 -13.36
C ILE A 108 4.10 6.10 -14.24
N GLY A 109 3.78 7.23 -13.59
CA GLY A 109 3.55 8.53 -14.22
C GLY A 109 2.07 8.92 -14.31
N GLN A 110 1.80 10.18 -14.68
CA GLN A 110 0.44 10.62 -14.98
C GLN A 110 -0.11 9.78 -16.14
N HIS A 111 -1.27 9.17 -15.93
CA HIS A 111 -1.95 8.27 -16.88
C HIS A 111 -1.19 6.97 -17.22
N ALA A 112 -0.40 6.40 -16.31
CA ALA A 112 0.28 5.11 -16.54
C ALA A 112 1.16 5.14 -17.81
N ALA A 113 1.83 6.25 -18.07
CA ALA A 113 2.55 6.49 -19.32
C ALA A 113 3.78 5.57 -19.51
N LYS A 114 4.23 4.88 -18.46
CA LYS A 114 5.40 4.00 -18.48
C LYS A 114 5.15 2.80 -17.58
N ASP A 115 5.63 1.64 -18.04
CA ASP A 115 5.63 0.41 -17.26
C ASP A 115 7.05 0.13 -16.78
N VAL A 116 7.18 -0.30 -15.52
CA VAL A 116 8.43 -0.72 -14.91
C VAL A 116 8.25 -2.12 -14.36
N ASP A 117 9.03 -3.05 -14.89
CA ASP A 117 9.10 -4.41 -14.38
C ASP A 117 10.02 -4.47 -13.16
N ILE A 118 9.49 -5.01 -12.06
CA ILE A 118 10.20 -5.23 -10.82
C ILE A 118 10.36 -6.73 -10.64
N LEU A 119 11.61 -7.15 -10.44
CA LEU A 119 11.94 -8.52 -10.08
C LEU A 119 11.68 -8.71 -8.58
N LEU A 120 10.80 -9.66 -8.28
CA LEU A 120 10.46 -10.09 -6.94
C LEU A 120 11.37 -11.27 -6.59
N ALA A 121 12.01 -11.23 -5.42
CA ALA A 121 12.88 -12.32 -5.00
C ALA A 121 12.02 -13.55 -4.63
N ASP A 122 12.07 -14.60 -5.46
CA ASP A 122 11.26 -15.83 -5.35
C ASP A 122 11.19 -16.36 -3.92
N SER A 123 12.35 -16.50 -3.25
CA SER A 123 12.45 -17.10 -1.92
C SER A 123 11.78 -16.28 -0.82
N ILE A 124 11.72 -14.96 -0.98
CA ILE A 124 11.09 -14.07 0.00
C ILE A 124 9.59 -13.95 -0.31
N TRP A 125 9.27 -13.70 -1.59
CA TRP A 125 7.91 -13.40 -2.00
C TRP A 125 6.98 -14.60 -1.96
N TYR A 126 7.45 -15.78 -2.40
CA TYR A 126 6.64 -16.99 -2.31
C TYR A 126 6.34 -17.35 -0.85
N SER A 127 7.37 -17.34 0.01
CA SER A 127 7.21 -17.65 1.44
C SER A 127 6.24 -16.71 2.14
N TRP A 128 6.29 -15.42 1.80
CA TRP A 128 5.38 -14.42 2.37
C TRP A 128 3.97 -14.57 1.83
N ALA A 129 3.80 -14.74 0.51
CA ALA A 129 2.50 -14.94 -0.11
C ALA A 129 1.83 -16.20 0.43
N HIS A 130 2.59 -17.29 0.61
CA HIS A 130 2.10 -18.53 1.18
C HIS A 130 1.57 -18.36 2.60
N LEU A 131 2.36 -17.76 3.49
CA LEU A 131 1.93 -17.45 4.86
C LEU A 131 0.70 -16.54 4.90
N TRP A 132 0.68 -15.50 4.05
CA TRP A 132 -0.45 -14.59 3.94
C TRP A 132 -1.73 -15.31 3.52
N CYS A 133 -1.65 -16.19 2.53
CA CYS A 133 -2.83 -16.93 2.06
C CYS A 133 -3.29 -17.94 3.09
N GLN A 134 -2.38 -18.62 3.80
CA GLN A 134 -2.72 -19.49 4.93
C GLN A 134 -3.50 -18.72 6.00
N ALA A 135 -2.99 -17.55 6.41
CA ALA A 135 -3.66 -16.69 7.39
C ALA A 135 -5.02 -16.21 6.90
N LEU A 136 -5.12 -15.75 5.64
CA LEU A 136 -6.34 -15.23 5.05
C LEU A 136 -7.41 -16.31 4.88
N SER A 137 -7.02 -17.51 4.42
CA SER A 137 -7.91 -18.67 4.31
C SER A 137 -8.43 -19.09 5.68
N MET A 138 -7.55 -19.18 6.69
CA MET A 138 -7.94 -19.53 8.05
C MET A 138 -8.87 -18.46 8.65
N LEU A 139 -8.57 -17.18 8.45
CA LEU A 139 -9.40 -16.08 8.94
C LEU A 139 -10.77 -16.09 8.26
N SER A 140 -10.82 -16.36 6.96
CA SER A 140 -12.06 -16.49 6.21
C SER A 140 -12.91 -17.64 6.73
N TYR A 141 -12.29 -18.81 6.96
CA TYR A 141 -12.96 -19.97 7.58
C TYR A 141 -13.50 -19.63 8.97
N TYR A 142 -12.68 -19.00 9.81
CA TYR A 142 -13.04 -18.56 11.16
C TYR A 142 -14.26 -17.63 11.14
N LEU A 143 -14.21 -16.55 10.35
CA LEU A 143 -15.29 -15.57 10.25
C LEU A 143 -16.59 -16.15 9.65
N LEU A 144 -16.49 -17.14 8.77
CA LEU A 144 -17.66 -17.85 8.24
C LEU A 144 -18.25 -18.79 9.28
N SER A 145 -17.41 -19.50 10.05
CA SER A 145 -17.85 -20.44 11.08
C SER A 145 -18.57 -19.77 12.25
N LEU A 146 -18.24 -18.51 12.58
CA LEU A 146 -18.89 -17.71 13.62
C LEU A 146 -20.26 -17.14 13.22
N LYS A 147 -20.60 -17.13 11.93
CA LYS A 147 -21.87 -16.60 11.41
C LYS A 147 -22.95 -17.67 11.22
N LEU A 148 -22.67 -18.93 11.53
CA LEU A 148 -23.58 -20.08 11.50
C LEU A 148 -24.04 -20.44 12.92
#